data_AF-A0A3A3DH38-F1
#
_entry.id   AF-A0A3A3DH38-F1
#
_cell.length_a   1.000
_cell.length_b   1.000
_cell.length_c   1.000
_cell.angle_alpha   90.00
_cell.angle_beta   90.00
_cell.angle_gamma   90.00
#
_symmetry.space_group_name_H-M   'P 1'
#
loop_
_entity.id
_entity.type
_entity.pdbx_description
1 polymer ?
#
loop_
_entity_poly.entity_id
_entity_poly.type
_entity_poly.pdbx_seq_one_letter_code
_entity_poly.pdbx_strand_id
1 'polypeptide(L)'
;MTKRKRYSAEFKAKVTLEAIREELTTAELSKKYGIHPTMISGWKRAAIANMAPAFEFDASSAETTISEKEVEKLHAKIGQLVVERDFLA
;
A
#
# COMPACT_ATOMS: atom_id res chain seq x y z
N MET A 1 17.67 -21.01 -2.24
CA MET A 1 16.79 -19.83 -2.38
C MET A 1 17.46 -18.63 -1.75
N THR A 2 17.83 -17.61 -2.52
CA THR A 2 18.40 -16.37 -1.98
C THR A 2 17.31 -15.56 -1.28
N LYS A 3 17.52 -15.26 0.01
CA LYS A 3 16.56 -14.49 0.83
C LYS A 3 16.53 -13.05 0.29
N ARG A 4 15.44 -12.66 -0.38
CA ARG A 4 15.26 -11.26 -0.84
C ARG A 4 15.28 -10.32 0.36
N LYS A 5 16.16 -9.32 0.32
CA LYS A 5 16.23 -8.26 1.33
C LYS A 5 14.93 -7.46 1.26
N ARG A 6 14.20 -7.41 2.38
CA ARG A 6 12.99 -6.58 2.51
C ARG A 6 13.37 -5.24 3.12
N TYR A 7 12.83 -4.16 2.57
CA TYR A 7 13.03 -2.79 3.06
C TYR A 7 11.71 -2.29 3.65
N SER A 8 11.77 -1.58 4.77
CA SER A 8 10.59 -0.96 5.40
C SER A 8 9.99 0.13 4.51
N ALA A 9 8.70 0.44 4.72
CA ALA A 9 8.01 1.49 3.99
C ALA A 9 8.68 2.86 4.21
N GLU A 10 9.01 3.18 5.47
CA GLU A 10 9.72 4.40 5.86
C GLU A 10 11.07 4.55 5.15
N PHE A 11 11.84 3.46 5.07
CA PHE A 11 13.14 3.50 4.40
C PHE A 11 13.00 3.73 2.90
N LYS A 12 12.03 3.07 2.25
CA LYS A 12 11.72 3.33 0.84
C LYS A 12 11.33 4.79 0.65
N ALA A 13 10.45 5.34 1.50
CA ALA A 13 10.02 6.73 1.42
C ALA A 13 11.20 7.70 1.52
N LYS A 14 12.11 7.51 2.50
CA LYS A 14 13.31 8.34 2.68
C LYS A 14 14.21 8.33 1.43
N VAL A 15 14.57 7.14 0.95
CA VAL A 15 15.44 7.01 -0.24
C VAL A 15 14.78 7.61 -1.47
N THR A 16 13.47 7.43 -1.61
CA THR A 16 12.73 7.93 -2.77
C THR A 16 12.59 9.45 -2.74
N LEU A 17 12.41 10.04 -1.56
CA LEU A 17 12.37 11.49 -1.38
C LEU A 17 13.72 12.13 -1.75
N GLU A 18 14.85 11.55 -1.29
CA GLU A 18 16.19 11.99 -1.71
C GLU A 18 16.37 11.86 -3.23
N ALA A 19 15.84 10.80 -3.85
CA ALA A 19 15.89 10.60 -5.30
C ALA A 19 14.99 11.56 -6.11
N ILE A 20 13.89 12.06 -5.52
CA ILE A 20 13.00 13.05 -6.14
C ILE A 20 13.57 14.45 -6.03
N ARG A 21 14.20 14.77 -4.90
CA ARG A 21 14.84 16.08 -4.67
C ARG A 21 16.13 16.28 -5.48
N GLU A 22 16.61 15.23 -6.15
CA GLU A 22 17.84 15.24 -6.96
C GLU A 22 19.08 15.70 -6.19
N GLU A 23 19.05 15.60 -4.85
CA GLU A 23 20.19 15.92 -3.99
C GLU A 23 21.37 14.97 -4.24
N LEU A 24 21.08 13.75 -4.70
CA LEU A 24 22.04 12.73 -5.07
C LEU A 24 21.53 11.98 -6.30
N THR A 25 22.44 11.62 -7.19
CA THR A 25 22.14 10.74 -8.32
C THR A 25 21.72 9.35 -7.83
N THR A 26 20.98 8.60 -8.66
CA THR A 26 20.60 7.21 -8.35
C THR A 26 21.82 6.31 -8.09
N ALA A 27 22.96 6.61 -8.72
CA ALA A 27 24.22 5.92 -8.51
C ALA A 27 24.84 6.21 -7.14
N GLU A 28 24.78 7.47 -6.67
CA GLU A 28 25.27 7.85 -5.35
C GLU A 28 24.36 7.32 -4.23
N LEU A 29 23.05 7.37 -4.40
CA LEU A 29 22.08 6.76 -3.48
C LEU A 29 22.27 5.25 -3.39
N SER A 30 22.58 4.61 -4.52
CA SER A 30 22.91 3.19 -4.58
C SER A 30 24.14 2.86 -3.73
N LYS A 31 25.20 3.66 -3.83
CA LYS A 31 26.41 3.51 -3.00
C LYS A 31 26.14 3.80 -1.51
N LYS A 32 25.44 4.90 -1.21
CA LYS A 32 25.14 5.36 0.16
C LYS A 32 24.31 4.33 0.94
N TYR A 33 23.30 3.75 0.30
CA TYR A 33 22.34 2.86 0.96
C TYR A 33 22.55 1.37 0.64
N GLY A 34 23.50 1.03 -0.25
CA GLY A 34 23.74 -0.34 -0.68
C GLY A 34 22.55 -0.96 -1.41
N ILE A 35 21.83 -0.16 -2.21
CA ILE A 35 20.60 -0.54 -2.91
C ILE A 35 20.88 -0.55 -4.41
N HIS A 36 20.38 -1.53 -5.15
CA HIS A 36 20.54 -1.56 -6.60
C HIS A 36 19.83 -0.35 -7.27
N PRO A 37 20.44 0.36 -8.23
CA PRO A 37 19.85 1.56 -8.86
C PRO A 37 18.45 1.33 -9.45
N THR A 38 18.21 0.14 -10.01
CA THR A 38 16.89 -0.25 -10.55
C THR A 38 15.78 -0.30 -9.50
N MET A 39 16.12 -0.63 -8.24
CA MET A 39 15.12 -0.60 -7.16
C MET A 39 14.75 0.85 -6.81
N ILE A 40 15.74 1.73 -6.76
CA ILE A 40 15.54 3.17 -6.47
C ILE A 40 14.66 3.80 -7.56
N SER A 41 14.95 3.52 -8.83
CA SER A 41 14.13 4.03 -9.95
C SER A 41 12.71 3.45 -9.94
N GLY A 42 12.55 2.18 -9.58
CA GLY A 42 11.24 1.55 -9.37
C GLY A 42 10.43 2.24 -8.26
N TRP A 43 11.07 2.52 -7.12
CA TRP A 43 10.40 3.22 -6.01
C TRP A 43 10.08 4.67 -6.36
N LYS A 44 10.97 5.40 -7.05
CA LYS A 44 10.71 6.76 -7.56
C LYS A 44 9.46 6.80 -8.42
N ARG A 45 9.34 5.87 -9.37
CA ARG A 45 8.16 5.77 -10.24
C ARG A 45 6.89 5.45 -9.45
N ALA A 46 6.95 4.49 -8.53
CA ALA A 46 5.81 4.12 -7.71
C ALA A 46 5.37 5.28 -6.81
N ALA A 47 6.31 6.02 -6.22
CA ALA A 47 5.99 7.18 -5.39
C ALA A 47 5.30 8.27 -6.20
N ILE A 48 5.83 8.64 -7.38
CA ILE A 48 5.23 9.66 -8.24
C ILE A 48 3.83 9.23 -8.70
N ALA A 49 3.66 7.97 -9.12
CA ALA A 49 2.37 7.46 -9.59
C ALA A 49 1.28 7.45 -8.49
N ASN A 50 1.67 7.19 -7.24
CA ASN A 50 0.75 7.17 -6.10
C ASN A 50 0.72 8.49 -5.32
N MET A 51 1.36 9.55 -5.83
CA MET A 51 1.42 10.84 -5.13
C MET A 51 0.13 11.65 -5.32
N ALA A 52 -0.47 11.62 -6.52
CA ALA A 52 -1.71 12.36 -6.79
C ALA A 52 -2.88 11.93 -5.89
N PRO A 53 -3.17 10.62 -5.71
CA PRO A 53 -4.22 10.18 -4.79
C PRO A 53 -3.97 10.56 -3.32
N ALA A 54 -2.71 10.77 -2.92
CA ALA A 54 -2.38 11.21 -1.57
C ALA A 54 -2.78 12.67 -1.30
N PHE A 55 -2.94 13.49 -2.35
CA PHE A 55 -3.43 14.87 -2.27
C PHE A 55 -4.93 14.99 -2.52
N GLU A 56 -5.56 13.94 -3.08
CA GLU A 56 -7.01 13.82 -3.21
C GLU A 56 -7.69 13.35 -1.92
N PHE A 57 -6.92 13.22 -0.82
CA PHE A 57 -7.43 12.87 0.49
C PHE A 57 -8.28 14.00 1.07
N ASP A 58 -9.52 14.10 0.59
CA ASP A 58 -10.64 14.51 1.41
C ASP A 58 -10.73 13.52 2.57
N ALA A 59 -10.87 14.02 3.80
CA ALA A 59 -10.92 13.23 5.04
C ALA A 59 -12.03 12.15 5.04
N SER A 60 -12.88 12.14 4.01
CA SER A 60 -14.00 11.23 3.81
C SER A 60 -13.64 9.87 3.16
N SER A 61 -12.43 9.67 2.62
CA SER A 61 -12.07 8.44 1.89
C SER A 61 -11.17 7.45 2.68
N ALA A 62 -10.88 7.75 3.95
CA ALA A 62 -10.11 6.88 4.85
C ALA A 62 -10.90 5.65 5.33
N GLU A 63 -12.22 5.72 5.25
CA GLU A 63 -13.04 4.54 5.35
C GLU A 63 -12.88 3.79 4.03
N THR A 64 -12.26 2.61 4.14
CA THR A 64 -12.55 1.54 3.19
C THR A 64 -14.06 1.51 3.07
N THR A 65 -14.61 2.06 1.98
CA THR A 65 -16.03 2.01 1.69
C THR A 65 -16.32 0.55 1.38
N ILE A 66 -16.36 -0.30 2.41
CA ILE A 66 -17.17 -1.50 2.35
C ILE A 66 -18.53 -0.92 2.03
N SER A 67 -18.95 -1.10 0.78
CA SER A 67 -20.20 -0.53 0.32
C SER A 67 -21.27 -0.93 1.32
N GLU A 68 -22.14 -0.01 1.74
CA GLU A 68 -23.26 -0.36 2.63
C GLU A 68 -24.04 -1.58 2.08
N LYS A 69 -24.08 -1.73 0.75
CA LYS A 69 -24.62 -2.90 0.04
C LYS A 69 -23.89 -4.21 0.33
N GLU A 70 -22.57 -4.18 0.52
CA GLU A 70 -21.78 -5.36 0.87
C GLU A 70 -21.98 -5.73 2.34
N VAL A 71 -22.06 -4.73 3.24
CA VAL A 71 -22.42 -4.95 4.65
C VAL A 71 -23.82 -5.56 4.76
N GLU A 72 -24.80 -5.04 4.04
CA GLU A 72 -26.17 -5.55 4.03
C GLU A 72 -26.25 -7.00 3.54
N LYS A 73 -25.54 -7.34 2.45
CA LYS A 73 -25.46 -8.72 1.95
C LYS A 73 -24.85 -9.67 2.98
N LEU A 74 -23.78 -9.24 3.65
CA LEU A 74 -23.13 -10.05 4.69
C LEU A 74 -24.06 -10.26 5.89
N HIS A 75 -24.76 -9.23 6.35
CA HIS A 75 -25.76 -9.36 7.42
C HIS A 75 -26.92 -10.29 7.05
N ALA A 76 -27.45 -10.18 5.82
CA ALA A 76 -28.48 -11.09 5.33
C ALA A 76 -27.99 -12.54 5.31
N LYS A 77 -26.74 -12.78 4.88
CA LYS A 77 -26.16 -14.13 4.85
C LYS A 77 -25.94 -14.69 6.25
N ILE A 78 -25.51 -13.86 7.20
CA ILE A 78 -25.39 -14.24 8.61
C ILE A 78 -26.77 -14.66 9.15
N GLY A 79 -27.83 -13.89 8.89
CA GLY A 79 -29.19 -14.25 9.30
C GLY A 79 -29.67 -15.57 8.73
N GLN A 80 -29.43 -15.81 7.43
CA GLN A 80 -29.74 -17.09 6.79
C GLN A 80 -29.03 -18.27 7.47
N LEU A 81 -27.72 -18.13 7.72
CA LEU A 81 -26.91 -19.18 8.35
C LEU A 81 -27.34 -19.46 9.79
N VAL A 82 -27.79 -18.44 10.53
CA VAL A 82 -28.32 -18.60 11.90
C VAL A 82 -29.62 -19.41 11.87
N VAL A 83 -30.55 -19.09 10.97
CA VAL A 83 -31.81 -19.84 10.83
C VAL A 83 -31.56 -21.28 10.40
N GLU A 84 -30.68 -21.51 9.42
CA GLU A 84 -30.30 -22.85 8.97
C GLU A 84 -29.68 -23.67 10.11
N ARG A 85 -28.81 -23.05 10.92
CA ARG A 85 -28.24 -23.71 12.11
C ARG A 85 -29.32 -24.06 13.12
N ASP A 86 -30.22 -23.13 13.44
CA ASP A 86 -31.26 -23.33 14.46
C ASP A 86 -32.33 -24.34 14.03
N PHE A 87 -32.54 -24.49 12.73
CA PHE A 87 -33.41 -25.51 12.17
C PHE A 87 -32.80 -26.92 12.24
N LEU A 88 -31.46 -27.02 12.22
CA LEU A 88 -30.72 -28.29 12.27
C LEU A 88 -30.30 -28.71 13.69
N ALA A 89 -30.62 -27.89 14.70
CA ALA A 89 -30.40 -28.16 16.13
C ALA A 89 -31.64 -28.79 16.77
#